data_AF-A0A4P5U2H7-F1
#
_entry.id   AF-A0A4P5U2H7-F1
#
_cell.length_a   1.000
_cell.length_b   1.000
_cell.length_c   1.000
_cell.angle_alpha   90.00
_cell.angle_beta   90.00
_cell.angle_gamma   90.00
#
_symmetry.space_group_name_H-M   'P 1'
#
loop_
_entity.id
_entity.type
_entity.pdbx_description
1 polymer ?
#
loop_
_entity_poly.entity_id
_entity_poly.type
_entity_poly.pdbx_seq_one_letter_code
_entity_poly.pdbx_strand_id
1 'polypeptide(L)'
;MSPRDHADLAVAAFDRLHRECAMHQRAAVFGLGLHPWLSGMPSRIAALRSLLARLRAYPNVYWTTPDALLQHTPGSTLHGLP
;
A
#
# COMPACT_ATOMS: atom_id res chain seq x y z
N MET A 1 -5.15 -6.14 -20.09
CA MET A 1 -4.72 -6.34 -18.69
C MET A 1 -5.95 -6.65 -17.86
N SER A 2 -5.97 -7.81 -17.21
CA SER A 2 -7.08 -8.26 -16.37
C SER A 2 -7.08 -7.54 -15.01
N PRO A 3 -8.20 -7.52 -14.27
CA PRO A 3 -8.24 -7.02 -12.90
C PRO A 3 -7.27 -7.75 -11.96
N ARG A 4 -7.03 -9.05 -12.20
CA ARG A 4 -6.05 -9.84 -11.45
C ARG A 4 -4.63 -9.38 -11.74
N ASP A 5 -4.28 -9.17 -13.02
CA ASP A 5 -2.96 -8.69 -13.42
C ASP A 5 -2.66 -7.34 -12.73
N HIS A 6 -3.67 -6.46 -12.62
CA HIS A 6 -3.50 -5.19 -11.93
C HIS A 6 -3.24 -5.36 -10.43
N ALA A 7 -3.97 -6.27 -9.77
CA ALA A 7 -3.74 -6.61 -8.38
C ALA A 7 -2.34 -7.21 -8.17
N ASP A 8 -1.87 -8.07 -9.08
CA ASP A 8 -0.54 -8.67 -9.01
C ASP A 8 0.57 -7.62 -9.15
N LEU A 9 0.42 -6.68 -10.09
CA LEU A 9 1.35 -5.55 -10.22
C LEU A 9 1.37 -4.66 -8.97
N ALA A 10 0.22 -4.38 -8.37
CA ALA A 10 0.15 -3.60 -7.14
C ALA A 10 0.83 -4.31 -5.96
N VAL A 11 0.66 -5.64 -5.82
CA VAL A 11 1.38 -6.40 -4.79
C VAL A 11 2.87 -6.45 -5.05
N ALA A 12 3.30 -6.63 -6.30
CA ALA A 12 4.73 -6.62 -6.64
C ALA A 12 5.39 -5.27 -6.31
N ALA A 13 4.69 -4.16 -6.59
CA ALA A 13 5.16 -2.82 -6.24
C ALA A 13 5.24 -2.63 -4.72
N PHE A 14 4.23 -3.09 -3.97
CA PHE A 14 4.23 -3.03 -2.51
C PHE A 14 5.34 -3.88 -1.89
N ASP A 15 5.49 -5.13 -2.32
CA ASP A 15 6.55 -6.06 -1.86
C ASP A 15 7.94 -5.43 -2.00
N ARG A 16 8.20 -4.84 -3.17
CA ARG A 16 9.45 -4.15 -3.43
C ARG A 16 9.68 -3.01 -2.43
N LEU A 17 8.68 -2.14 -2.25
CA LEU A 17 8.78 -1.02 -1.32
C LEU A 17 8.99 -1.49 0.13
N HIS A 18 8.26 -2.52 0.55
CA HIS A 18 8.35 -3.11 1.89
C HIS A 18 9.77 -3.66 2.17
N ARG A 19 10.33 -4.40 1.21
CA ARG A 19 11.71 -4.91 1.31
C ARG A 19 12.75 -3.79 1.35
N GLU A 20 12.60 -2.76 0.51
CA GLU A 20 13.50 -1.61 0.51
C GLU A 20 13.42 -0.83 1.84
N CYS A 21 12.23 -0.64 2.40
CA CYS A 21 12.04 -0.05 3.72
C CYS A 21 12.74 -0.84 4.82
N ALA A 22 12.59 -2.17 4.81
CA ALA A 22 13.27 -3.05 5.76
C ALA A 22 14.80 -3.02 5.59
N MET A 23 15.30 -3.06 4.36
CA MET A 23 16.75 -3.02 4.08
C MET A 23 17.40 -1.70 4.52
N HIS A 24 16.72 -0.57 4.32
CA HIS A 24 17.26 0.76 4.59
C HIS A 24 16.80 1.36 5.92
N GLN A 25 16.05 0.60 6.74
CA GLN A 25 15.50 1.07 8.02
C GLN A 25 14.76 2.42 7.89
N ARG A 26 13.95 2.54 6.83
CA ARG A 26 13.21 3.78 6.50
C ARG A 26 11.72 3.51 6.35
N ALA A 27 10.91 4.54 6.60
CA ALA A 27 9.48 4.52 6.32
C ALA A 27 9.18 5.09 4.93
N ALA A 28 8.16 4.56 4.27
CA ALA A 28 7.60 5.11 3.04
C ALA A 28 6.08 4.87 3.01
N VAL A 29 5.38 5.66 2.20
CA VAL A 29 3.92 5.56 2.03
C VAL A 29 3.61 4.89 0.70
N PHE A 30 2.77 3.86 0.73
CA PHE A 30 2.17 3.27 -0.47
C PHE A 30 0.72 3.74 -0.62
N GLY A 31 0.46 4.53 -1.67
CA GLY A 31 -0.89 5.01 -1.97
C GLY A 31 -1.65 4.03 -2.87
N LEU A 32 -2.87 3.65 -2.46
CA LEU A 32 -3.79 2.89 -3.30
C LEU A 32 -4.91 3.80 -3.84
N GLY A 33 -4.81 4.18 -5.11
CA GLY A 33 -5.86 4.94 -5.79
C GLY A 33 -7.07 4.06 -6.09
N LEU A 34 -8.24 4.44 -5.56
CA LEU A 34 -9.49 3.73 -5.80
C LEU A 34 -10.51 4.66 -6.44
N HIS A 35 -11.09 4.21 -7.56
CA HIS A 35 -12.23 4.87 -8.17
C HIS A 35 -13.49 4.03 -7.96
N PRO A 36 -14.54 4.50 -7.26
CA PRO A 36 -15.68 3.68 -6.86
C PRO A 36 -16.33 2.93 -8.02
N TRP A 37 -16.57 3.62 -9.13
CA TRP A 37 -17.19 3.03 -10.32
C TRP A 37 -16.32 2.01 -11.05
N LEU A 38 -15.00 2.03 -10.85
CA LEU A 38 -14.10 1.07 -11.48
C LEU A 38 -13.90 -0.11 -10.55
N SER A 39 -13.45 0.15 -9.32
CA SER A 39 -13.11 -0.90 -8.36
C SER A 39 -14.33 -1.65 -7.84
N GLY A 40 -15.51 -1.02 -7.85
CA GLY A 40 -16.78 -1.62 -7.44
C GLY A 40 -17.46 -2.49 -8.50
N MET A 41 -16.98 -2.51 -9.75
CA MET A 41 -17.57 -3.35 -10.80
C MET A 41 -17.53 -4.83 -10.39
N PRO A 42 -18.57 -5.64 -10.68
CA PRO A 42 -18.57 -7.07 -10.37
C PRO A 42 -17.34 -7.83 -10.89
N SER A 43 -16.84 -7.46 -12.08
CA SER A 43 -15.64 -8.05 -12.68
C SER A 43 -14.33 -7.65 -11.99
N ARG A 44 -14.33 -6.64 -11.11
CA ARG A 44 -13.12 -6.03 -10.52
C ARG A 44 -13.06 -6.15 -8.99
N ILE A 45 -14.20 -6.12 -8.31
CA ILE A 45 -14.24 -6.08 -6.84
C ILE A 45 -13.56 -7.29 -6.18
N ALA A 46 -13.63 -8.48 -6.80
CA ALA A 46 -12.96 -9.67 -6.30
C ALA A 46 -11.43 -9.52 -6.31
N ALA A 47 -10.87 -8.91 -7.36
CA ALA A 47 -9.43 -8.66 -7.46
C ALA A 47 -8.97 -7.62 -6.42
N LEU A 48 -9.77 -6.57 -6.18
CA LEU A 48 -9.47 -5.60 -5.11
C LEU A 48 -9.48 -6.27 -3.73
N ARG A 49 -10.47 -7.12 -3.43
CA ARG A 49 -10.51 -7.84 -2.14
C ARG A 49 -9.28 -8.73 -1.95
N SER A 50 -8.87 -9.44 -3.01
CA SER A 50 -7.66 -10.27 -2.99
C SER A 50 -6.38 -9.44 -2.78
N LEU A 51 -6.26 -8.30 -3.48
CA LEU A 51 -5.17 -7.35 -3.27
C LEU A 51 -5.09 -6.90 -1.80
N LEU A 52 -6.19 -6.40 -1.24
CA LEU A 52 -6.23 -5.90 0.14
C LEU A 52 -5.89 -7.00 1.15
N ALA A 53 -6.39 -8.22 0.96
CA ALA A 53 -6.06 -9.35 1.82
C ALA A 53 -4.57 -9.69 1.78
N ARG A 54 -3.94 -9.68 0.60
CA ARG A 54 -2.49 -9.92 0.44
C ARG A 54 -1.67 -8.83 1.10
N LEU A 55 -2.03 -7.55 0.92
CA LEU A 55 -1.33 -6.44 1.57
C LEU A 55 -1.46 -6.52 3.10
N ARG A 56 -2.61 -6.95 3.62
CA ARG A 56 -2.85 -7.02 5.07
C ARG A 56 -2.03 -8.12 5.75
N ALA A 57 -1.54 -9.11 5.00
CA ALA A 57 -0.70 -10.18 5.51
C ALA A 57 0.77 -9.75 5.75
N TYR A 58 1.19 -8.58 5.25
CA TYR A 58 2.55 -8.09 5.49
C TYR A 58 2.68 -7.57 6.93
N PRO A 59 3.74 -7.98 7.66
CA PRO A 59 4.02 -7.46 9.00
C PRO A 59 4.56 -6.02 8.92
N ASN A 60 4.46 -5.30 10.05
CA ASN A 60 5.03 -3.96 10.21
C ASN A 60 4.49 -2.93 9.19
N VAL A 61 3.21 -3.02 8.85
CA VAL A 61 2.51 -2.08 7.97
C VAL A 61 1.49 -1.29 8.76
N TYR A 62 1.64 0.03 8.81
CA TYR A 62 0.64 0.92 9.38
C TYR A 62 -0.43 1.25 8.33
N TRP A 63 -1.64 0.76 8.55
CA TRP A 63 -2.80 1.04 7.72
C TRP A 63 -3.51 2.29 8.23
N THR A 64 -3.60 3.29 7.39
CA THR A 64 -4.04 4.62 7.79
C THR A 64 -4.69 5.37 6.63
N THR A 65 -5.26 6.53 6.92
CA THR A 65 -5.78 7.46 5.92
C THR A 65 -4.80 8.62 5.71
N PRO A 66 -4.88 9.34 4.58
CA PRO A 66 -4.06 10.53 4.36
C PRO A 66 -4.23 11.58 5.46
N ASP A 67 -5.46 11.81 5.93
CA ASP A 67 -5.75 12.75 7.03
C ASP A 67 -5.05 12.35 8.33
N ALA A 68 -5.12 11.07 8.71
CA ALA A 68 -4.47 10.58 9.91
C ALA A 68 -2.93 10.66 9.83
N LEU A 69 -2.33 10.54 8.63
CA LEU A 69 -0.89 10.77 8.43
C LEU A 69 -0.49 12.23 8.64
N LEU A 70 -1.33 13.18 8.20
CA LEU A 70 -1.06 14.61 8.37
C LEU A 70 -1.16 15.02 9.85
N GLN A 71 -2.09 14.42 10.59
CA GLN A 71 -2.27 14.68 12.01
C GLN A 71 -1.24 13.95 12.89
N HIS A 72 -0.81 12.76 12.44
CA HIS A 72 0.11 11.90 13.16
C HIS A 72 1.15 11.34 12.19
N THR A 73 2.31 11.98 12.15
CA THR A 73 3.50 11.31 11.64
C THR A 73 3.95 10.32 12.72
N PRO A 74 3.82 8.99 12.53
CA PRO A 74 4.38 8.05 13.48
C PRO A 74 5.86 8.39 13.65
N GLY A 75 6.32 8.52 14.90
CA GLY A 75 7.63 9.05 15.23
C GLY A 75 8.76 8.26 14.56
N SER A 76 9.11 8.68 13.34
CA SER A 76 10.37 8.39 12.71
C SER A 76 11.28 9.52 13.12
N THR A 77 12.34 9.19 13.85
CA THR A 77 13.52 10.03 13.95
C THR A 77 13.84 10.51 12.53
N LEU A 78 13.90 11.83 12.33
CA LEU A 78 14.34 12.45 11.08
C LEU A 78 15.84 12.13 10.92
N HIS A 79 16.17 10.91 10.51
CA HIS A 79 17.51 10.58 10.08
C HIS A 79 17.64 10.98 8.62
N GLY A 80 18.19 12.17 8.40
CA GLY A 80 18.73 12.59 7.11
C GLY A 80 17.82 13.52 6.32
N LEU A 81 17.87 14.80 6.64
CA LEU A 81 18.06 15.82 5.62
C LEU A 81 19.50 16.32 5.78
N PRO A 82 20.31 16.39 4.71
CA PRO A 82 21.62 17.07 4.77
C PRO A 82 21.46 18.55 5.09
#